data_AF-A0A9W8NLT8-F1
#
_entry.id   AF-A0A9W8NLT8-F1
#
_cell.length_a   1.000
_cell.length_b   1.000
_cell.length_c   1.000
_cell.angle_alpha   90.00
_cell.angle_beta   90.00
_cell.angle_gamma   90.00
#
_symmetry.space_group_name_H-M   'P 1'
#
loop_
_entity.id
_entity.type
_entity.pdbx_description
1 polymer ?
#
loop_
_entity_poly.entity_id
_entity_poly.type
_entity_poly.pdbx_seq_one_letter_code
_entity_poly.pdbx_strand_id
1 'polypeptide(L)'
;MYADRLRIRQPGDAKFALGPHIDGGSVERWEKHGYGIGGVYDKVFEGLWEEYDPWDASGRVSAVMDNYNGLGACSMFRMFQGWMSISNSRAFEGTLLVNPSLQLSTAYTLLRPFFQPLKQLKDVSQEAYLAADNWVFSGPEMTSELQGATPGHGQELNAELHPHLELDTSMVHMPEVKPGDFVAWHCDTIHAVDSVHKGQSDSSVLYIPICPVTEQNANYLVRQRKAFLDGTPGPDFPGGEGESRHANRPTESFLRSYASPEGLRAFGFEKLAVLGSDKPGAKEVTKKVNEVLGF
;
A
#
# COMPACT_ATOMS: atom_id res chain seq x y z
N MET A 1 14.53 4.85 0.82
CA MET A 1 14.36 3.39 0.68
C MET A 1 13.56 2.91 1.88
N TYR A 2 12.58 2.04 1.63
CA TYR A 2 11.90 1.26 2.67
C TYR A 2 12.39 -0.19 2.57
N ALA A 3 12.98 -0.72 3.63
CA ALA A 3 13.44 -2.10 3.69
C ALA A 3 12.27 -2.99 4.11
N ASP A 4 11.84 -3.86 3.20
CA ASP A 4 10.74 -4.80 3.42
C ASP A 4 11.26 -6.25 3.35
N ARG A 5 10.35 -7.20 3.58
CA ARG A 5 10.61 -8.63 3.60
C ARG A 5 10.73 -9.20 2.19
N LEU A 6 11.01 -10.50 2.13
CA LEU A 6 10.83 -11.32 0.96
C LEU A 6 9.71 -12.34 1.20
N ARG A 7 9.14 -12.85 0.12
CA ARG A 7 8.19 -13.98 0.17
C ARG A 7 8.74 -15.10 -0.68
N ILE A 8 8.71 -16.32 -0.14
CA ILE A 8 8.92 -17.57 -0.89
C ILE A 8 7.68 -18.41 -0.67
N ARG A 9 6.87 -18.59 -1.71
CA ARG A 9 5.62 -19.36 -1.62
C ARG A 9 5.76 -20.67 -2.38
N GLN A 10 5.53 -21.79 -1.70
CA GLN A 10 5.66 -23.12 -2.30
C GLN A 10 4.38 -23.55 -3.03
N PRO A 11 4.49 -24.47 -4.02
CA PRO A 11 3.34 -25.15 -4.60
C PRO A 11 2.37 -25.72 -3.56
N GLY A 12 1.07 -25.54 -3.78
CA GLY A 12 0.01 -26.02 -2.90
C GLY A 12 -0.22 -25.17 -1.64
N ASP A 13 0.59 -24.14 -1.37
CA ASP A 13 0.40 -23.29 -0.20
C ASP A 13 -0.90 -22.48 -0.29
N ALA A 14 -1.74 -22.62 0.74
CA ALA A 14 -3.01 -21.92 0.93
C ALA A 14 -3.05 -21.09 2.24
N LYS A 15 -1.95 -21.04 3.00
CA LYS A 15 -1.89 -20.36 4.30
C LYS A 15 -1.79 -18.84 4.18
N PHE A 16 -1.30 -18.35 3.04
CA PHE A 16 -1.11 -16.92 2.74
C PHE A 16 -2.14 -16.39 1.72
N ALA A 17 -3.40 -16.78 1.87
CA ALA A 17 -4.49 -16.24 1.07
C ALA A 17 -5.00 -14.92 1.69
N LEU A 18 -4.40 -13.80 1.29
CA LEU A 18 -4.96 -12.47 1.54
C LEU A 18 -5.97 -12.16 0.46
N GLY A 19 -7.24 -11.98 0.86
CA GLY A 19 -8.31 -11.54 -0.04
C GLY A 19 -8.09 -10.13 -0.58
N PRO A 20 -8.99 -9.61 -1.43
CA PRO A 20 -8.88 -8.25 -1.93
C PRO A 20 -8.81 -7.21 -0.80
N HIS A 21 -7.78 -6.38 -0.83
CA HIS A 21 -7.55 -5.34 0.17
C HIS A 21 -6.82 -4.12 -0.43
N ILE A 22 -6.79 -3.03 0.35
CA ILE A 22 -5.96 -1.85 0.10
C ILE A 22 -5.15 -1.58 1.38
N ASP A 23 -3.83 -1.39 1.24
CA ASP A 23 -2.95 -1.05 2.36
C ASP A 23 -2.89 0.46 2.60
N GLY A 24 -2.00 0.91 3.50
CA GLY A 24 -1.76 2.33 3.73
C GLY A 24 -2.89 2.98 4.53
N GLY A 25 -3.31 2.31 5.60
CA GLY A 25 -4.42 2.73 6.45
C GLY A 25 -5.72 2.06 6.04
N SER A 26 -6.75 2.30 6.84
CA SER A 26 -8.08 1.73 6.73
C SER A 26 -9.08 2.83 7.06
N VAL A 27 -9.47 2.96 8.33
CA VAL A 27 -10.36 4.03 8.81
C VAL A 27 -9.78 5.43 8.60
N GLU A 28 -8.45 5.55 8.53
CA GLU A 28 -7.73 6.81 8.31
C GLU A 28 -8.19 7.53 7.04
N ARG A 29 -8.76 6.81 6.06
CA ARG A 29 -9.31 7.39 4.81
C ARG A 29 -10.49 8.34 5.05
N TRP A 30 -11.25 8.12 6.12
CA TRP A 30 -12.41 8.94 6.50
C TRP A 30 -12.08 9.92 7.65
N GLU A 31 -10.93 9.77 8.29
CA GLU A 31 -10.55 10.57 9.45
C GLU A 31 -9.90 11.90 9.07
N LYS A 32 -10.36 12.97 9.72
CA LYS A 32 -9.75 14.32 9.59
C LYS A 32 -8.27 14.35 9.99
N HIS A 33 -7.87 13.46 10.90
CA HIS A 33 -6.49 13.34 11.38
C HIS A 33 -5.73 12.19 10.70
N GLY A 34 -6.32 11.56 9.68
CA GLY A 34 -5.67 10.59 8.79
C GLY A 34 -5.38 11.21 7.42
N TYR A 35 -6.05 10.72 6.38
CA TYR A 35 -6.01 11.28 5.03
C TYR A 35 -6.65 12.67 4.92
N GLY A 36 -7.55 13.03 5.84
CA GLY A 36 -8.18 14.34 5.87
C GLY A 36 -7.22 15.49 6.18
N ILE A 37 -6.00 15.23 6.67
CA ILE A 37 -4.97 16.27 6.92
C ILE A 37 -4.61 16.99 5.62
N GLY A 38 -4.45 16.23 4.53
CA GLY A 38 -4.10 16.77 3.22
C GLY A 38 -5.27 16.85 2.25
N GLY A 39 -6.50 16.54 2.70
CA GLY A 39 -7.69 16.59 1.86
C GLY A 39 -7.64 15.61 0.67
N VAL A 40 -6.98 14.45 0.81
CA VAL A 40 -6.70 13.51 -0.30
C VAL A 40 -7.96 13.12 -1.06
N TYR A 41 -9.06 12.95 -0.33
CA TYR A 41 -10.33 12.44 -0.86
C TYR A 41 -11.45 13.48 -0.84
N ASP A 42 -11.14 14.76 -0.61
CA ASP A 42 -12.14 15.82 -0.45
C ASP A 42 -13.07 15.90 -1.67
N LYS A 43 -12.52 15.81 -2.88
CA LYS A 43 -13.31 15.79 -4.12
C LYS A 43 -14.33 14.66 -4.18
N VAL A 44 -14.00 13.48 -3.65
CA VAL A 44 -14.95 12.35 -3.57
C VAL A 44 -16.08 12.69 -2.60
N PHE A 45 -15.75 13.20 -1.40
CA PHE A 45 -16.74 13.53 -0.38
C PHE A 45 -17.58 14.78 -0.70
N GLU A 46 -17.09 15.68 -1.55
CA GLU A 46 -17.83 16.82 -2.11
C GLU A 46 -18.83 16.40 -3.22
N GLY A 47 -18.81 15.14 -3.64
CA GLY A 47 -19.62 14.64 -4.76
C GLY A 47 -19.06 14.96 -6.14
N LEU A 48 -17.81 15.43 -6.21
CA LEU A 48 -17.07 15.74 -7.44
C LEU A 48 -16.03 14.64 -7.72
N TRP A 49 -16.42 13.37 -7.58
CA TRP A 49 -15.51 12.24 -7.65
C TRP A 49 -14.85 12.10 -9.03
N GLU A 50 -15.45 12.63 -10.10
CA GLU A 50 -14.86 12.70 -11.43
C GLU A 50 -13.63 13.64 -11.49
N GLU A 51 -13.57 14.63 -10.60
CA GLU A 51 -12.44 15.55 -10.46
C GLU A 51 -11.34 15.01 -9.52
N TYR A 52 -11.60 13.91 -8.80
CA TYR A 52 -10.59 13.28 -7.95
C TYR A 52 -9.48 12.66 -8.81
N ASP A 53 -8.27 13.20 -8.71
CA ASP A 53 -7.08 12.66 -9.37
C ASP A 53 -6.31 11.75 -8.39
N PRO A 54 -6.33 10.41 -8.55
CA PRO A 54 -5.57 9.53 -7.67
C PRO A 54 -4.06 9.75 -7.77
N TRP A 55 -3.57 10.37 -8.84
CA TRP A 55 -2.15 10.64 -9.07
C TRP A 55 -1.65 11.93 -8.41
N ASP A 56 -2.56 12.78 -7.90
CA ASP A 56 -2.16 13.94 -7.12
C ASP A 56 -1.66 13.51 -5.74
N ALA A 57 -0.34 13.56 -5.58
CA ALA A 57 0.31 13.21 -4.33
C ALA A 57 0.26 14.34 -3.28
N SER A 58 -0.20 15.55 -3.63
CA SER A 58 -0.10 16.74 -2.77
C SER A 58 -0.70 16.51 -1.38
N GLY A 59 -1.94 16.03 -1.32
CA GLY A 59 -2.60 15.69 -0.06
C GLY A 59 -2.03 14.46 0.64
N ARG A 60 -1.35 13.57 -0.09
CA ARG A 60 -0.80 12.31 0.46
C ARG A 60 0.49 12.53 1.22
N VAL A 61 1.26 13.58 0.89
CA VAL A 61 2.54 13.89 1.55
C VAL A 61 2.41 14.08 3.06
N SER A 62 1.26 14.58 3.53
CA SER A 62 0.96 14.82 4.94
C SER A 62 -0.03 13.82 5.54
N ALA A 63 -0.47 12.82 4.78
CA ALA A 63 -1.46 11.86 5.26
C ALA A 63 -0.87 10.96 6.35
N VAL A 64 -1.61 10.82 7.45
CA VAL A 64 -1.29 9.82 8.49
C VAL A 64 -2.10 8.57 8.17
N MET A 65 -1.39 7.47 7.94
CA MET A 65 -1.96 6.19 7.48
C MET A 65 -1.97 5.11 8.57
N ASP A 66 -1.50 5.44 9.77
CA ASP A 66 -1.42 4.53 10.91
C ASP A 66 -1.69 5.30 12.21
N ASN A 67 -2.95 5.62 12.46
CA ASN A 67 -3.37 6.30 13.69
C ASN A 67 -3.44 5.34 14.89
N TYR A 68 -3.47 4.03 14.61
CA TYR A 68 -3.82 3.01 15.58
C TYR A 68 -2.69 2.02 15.88
N ASN A 69 -1.49 2.28 15.34
CA ASN A 69 -0.30 1.44 15.49
C ASN A 69 -0.59 -0.02 15.11
N GLY A 70 -1.17 -0.18 13.93
CA GLY A 70 -1.65 -1.45 13.41
C GLY A 70 -0.52 -2.48 13.21
N LEU A 71 -0.84 -3.77 13.40
CA LEU A 71 0.13 -4.83 13.16
C LEU A 71 0.37 -4.96 11.65
N GLY A 72 1.57 -4.58 11.21
CA GLY A 72 1.92 -4.55 9.78
C GLY A 72 1.49 -3.28 9.05
N ALA A 73 1.07 -2.25 9.77
CA ALA A 73 0.88 -0.93 9.21
C ALA A 73 2.21 -0.35 8.68
N CYS A 74 2.14 0.49 7.66
CA CYS A 74 3.31 1.13 7.07
C CYS A 74 3.30 2.62 7.41
N SER A 75 4.37 3.09 8.05
CA SER A 75 4.50 4.48 8.47
C SER A 75 5.17 5.39 7.42
N MET A 76 5.69 4.80 6.33
CA MET A 76 6.13 5.55 5.14
C MET A 76 4.99 5.76 4.13
N PHE A 77 4.93 6.97 3.55
CA PHE A 77 4.19 7.19 2.33
C PHE A 77 4.86 6.44 1.17
N ARG A 78 4.14 5.45 0.64
CA ARG A 78 4.48 4.68 -0.56
C ARG A 78 3.53 5.14 -1.66
N MET A 79 4.02 5.79 -2.71
CA MET A 79 3.16 6.14 -3.84
C MET A 79 2.75 4.88 -4.61
N PHE A 80 3.69 3.95 -4.72
CA PHE A 80 3.45 2.63 -5.27
C PHE A 80 3.98 1.57 -4.32
N GLN A 81 3.21 0.51 -4.20
CA GLN A 81 3.76 -0.76 -3.76
C GLN A 81 4.43 -1.45 -4.94
N GLY A 82 5.30 -2.40 -4.66
CA GLY A 82 5.98 -3.12 -5.72
C GLY A 82 6.84 -4.26 -5.21
N TRP A 83 7.18 -5.14 -6.13
CA TRP A 83 8.10 -6.23 -5.89
C TRP A 83 8.91 -6.58 -7.13
N MET A 84 10.10 -7.14 -6.91
CA MET A 84 10.93 -7.74 -7.93
C MET A 84 10.79 -9.26 -7.86
N SER A 85 10.54 -9.91 -9.00
CA SER A 85 10.47 -11.37 -9.05
C SER A 85 11.86 -11.98 -8.90
N ILE A 86 11.95 -13.08 -8.17
CA ILE A 86 13.15 -13.92 -8.07
C ILE A 86 12.90 -15.37 -8.50
N SER A 87 11.67 -15.69 -8.92
CA SER A 87 11.31 -16.94 -9.58
C SER A 87 10.43 -16.68 -10.82
N ASN A 88 10.10 -17.74 -11.57
CA ASN A 88 9.10 -17.64 -12.62
C ASN A 88 7.72 -17.90 -12.01
N SER A 89 6.73 -17.10 -12.35
CA SER A 89 5.34 -17.33 -11.93
C SER A 89 4.36 -16.70 -12.91
N ARG A 90 3.17 -17.27 -13.02
CA ARG A 90 2.06 -16.74 -13.83
C ARG A 90 0.74 -16.76 -13.04
N ALA A 91 -0.34 -16.36 -13.70
CA ALA A 91 -1.70 -16.49 -13.17
C ALA A 91 -1.95 -17.87 -12.55
N PHE A 92 -2.59 -17.91 -11.38
CA PHE A 92 -2.90 -19.10 -10.58
C PHE A 92 -1.71 -19.81 -9.93
N GLU A 93 -0.48 -19.27 -10.06
CA GLU A 93 0.73 -19.82 -9.45
C GLU A 93 1.18 -19.01 -8.23
N GLY A 94 0.24 -18.51 -7.42
CA GLY A 94 0.59 -17.79 -6.20
C GLY A 94 0.91 -16.30 -6.43
N THR A 95 0.47 -15.73 -7.54
CA THR A 95 0.82 -14.37 -7.99
C THR A 95 -0.22 -13.32 -7.58
N LEU A 96 0.11 -12.06 -7.84
CA LEU A 96 -0.71 -10.87 -7.53
C LEU A 96 -1.90 -10.77 -8.50
N LEU A 97 -3.04 -10.36 -7.96
CA LEU A 97 -4.19 -9.85 -8.70
C LEU A 97 -4.43 -8.39 -8.32
N VAL A 98 -4.93 -7.59 -9.26
CA VAL A 98 -5.34 -6.19 -9.01
C VAL A 98 -6.70 -5.88 -9.61
N ASN A 99 -7.42 -4.94 -9.01
CA ASN A 99 -8.53 -4.26 -9.69
C ASN A 99 -7.94 -3.08 -10.49
N PRO A 100 -8.05 -3.07 -11.84
CA PRO A 100 -7.44 -2.02 -12.66
C PRO A 100 -8.20 -0.69 -12.64
N SER A 101 -9.39 -0.61 -12.03
CA SER A 101 -10.26 0.57 -12.04
C SER A 101 -9.98 1.50 -10.88
N LEU A 102 -8.81 2.14 -10.86
CA LEU A 102 -8.30 2.90 -9.71
C LEU A 102 -9.25 3.99 -9.21
N GLN A 103 -9.63 4.96 -10.05
CA GLN A 103 -10.46 6.10 -9.63
C GLN A 103 -11.86 5.64 -9.19
N LEU A 104 -12.52 4.80 -10.00
CA LEU A 104 -13.87 4.31 -9.73
C LEU A 104 -13.94 3.45 -8.47
N SER A 105 -13.00 2.51 -8.30
CA SER A 105 -12.96 1.66 -7.11
C SER A 105 -12.65 2.45 -5.83
N THR A 106 -11.78 3.46 -5.92
CA THR A 106 -11.49 4.36 -4.79
C THR A 106 -12.73 5.16 -4.40
N ALA A 107 -13.38 5.82 -5.36
CA ALA A 107 -14.59 6.60 -5.10
C ALA A 107 -15.73 5.71 -4.55
N TYR A 108 -15.94 4.53 -5.15
CA TYR A 108 -16.92 3.57 -4.66
C TYR A 108 -16.64 3.13 -3.22
N THR A 109 -15.40 2.76 -2.90
CA THR A 109 -15.02 2.31 -1.55
C THR A 109 -15.27 3.41 -0.52
N LEU A 110 -14.88 4.65 -0.82
CA LEU A 110 -15.04 5.79 0.09
C LEU A 110 -16.50 6.18 0.31
N LEU A 111 -17.33 6.09 -0.73
CA LEU A 111 -18.75 6.44 -0.66
C LEU A 111 -19.62 5.29 -0.14
N ARG A 112 -19.17 4.03 -0.24
CA ARG A 112 -19.93 2.83 0.17
C ARG A 112 -20.57 2.91 1.56
N PRO A 113 -19.93 3.47 2.61
CA PRO A 113 -20.54 3.62 3.94
C PRO A 113 -21.77 4.51 4.00
N PHE A 114 -21.90 5.44 3.07
CA PHE A 114 -22.93 6.45 3.06
C PHE A 114 -24.23 5.99 2.38
N PHE A 115 -24.24 4.79 1.78
CA PHE A 115 -25.39 4.27 1.03
C PHE A 115 -25.85 2.91 1.57
N GLN A 116 -27.17 2.74 1.65
CA GLN A 116 -27.81 1.49 2.08
C GLN A 116 -28.83 1.00 1.04
N PRO A 117 -29.02 -0.33 0.94
CA PRO A 117 -29.99 -0.89 0.01
C PRO A 117 -31.41 -0.80 0.56
N LEU A 118 -32.38 -0.49 -0.30
CA LEU A 118 -33.82 -0.48 -0.01
C LEU A 118 -34.38 -1.91 0.09
N LYS A 119 -33.88 -2.81 -0.77
CA LYS A 119 -34.21 -4.25 -0.80
C LYS A 119 -32.94 -5.06 -0.59
N GLN A 120 -33.01 -6.09 0.24
CA GLN A 120 -31.85 -6.93 0.57
C GLN A 120 -31.61 -7.99 -0.51
N LEU A 121 -30.36 -8.42 -0.67
CA LEU A 121 -29.98 -9.42 -1.69
C LEU A 121 -30.74 -10.75 -1.53
N LYS A 122 -31.15 -11.12 -0.32
CA LYS A 122 -31.96 -12.32 -0.07
C LYS A 122 -33.40 -12.24 -0.63
N ASP A 123 -33.88 -11.03 -0.92
CA ASP A 123 -35.27 -10.76 -1.29
C ASP A 123 -35.44 -10.46 -2.81
N VAL A 124 -34.35 -10.19 -3.54
CA VAL A 124 -34.36 -9.82 -4.96
C VAL A 124 -33.21 -10.49 -5.73
N SER A 125 -33.24 -10.43 -7.06
CA SER A 125 -32.08 -10.90 -7.86
C SER A 125 -30.85 -10.02 -7.64
N GLN A 126 -29.67 -10.52 -7.99
CA GLN A 126 -28.42 -9.76 -7.88
C GLN A 126 -28.49 -8.47 -8.71
N GLU A 127 -29.02 -8.52 -9.92
CA GLU A 127 -29.15 -7.36 -10.80
C GLU A 127 -30.08 -6.30 -10.18
N ALA A 128 -31.19 -6.73 -9.58
CA ALA A 128 -32.12 -5.84 -8.89
C ALA A 128 -31.54 -5.29 -7.58
N TYR A 129 -30.69 -6.05 -6.89
CA TYR A 129 -29.99 -5.59 -5.70
C TYR A 129 -28.97 -4.51 -6.02
N LEU A 130 -28.22 -4.66 -7.12
CA LEU A 130 -27.18 -3.73 -7.58
C LEU A 130 -27.72 -2.55 -8.41
N ALA A 131 -29.00 -2.55 -8.74
CA ALA A 131 -29.62 -1.45 -9.47
C ALA A 131 -29.53 -0.14 -8.67
N ALA A 132 -29.15 0.96 -9.34
CA ALA A 132 -28.93 2.25 -8.68
C ALA A 132 -30.16 2.77 -7.91
N ASP A 133 -31.38 2.45 -8.36
CA ASP A 133 -32.64 2.82 -7.70
C ASP A 133 -32.94 2.01 -6.43
N ASN A 134 -32.17 0.94 -6.16
CA ASN A 134 -32.21 0.19 -4.92
C ASN A 134 -31.30 0.79 -3.83
N TRP A 135 -30.52 1.84 -4.12
CA TRP A 135 -29.58 2.43 -3.16
C TRP A 135 -29.95 3.85 -2.81
N VAL A 136 -29.94 4.17 -1.51
CA VAL A 136 -30.26 5.50 -1.00
C VAL A 136 -29.18 5.97 -0.04
N PHE A 137 -28.96 7.29 0.00
CA PHE A 137 -28.10 7.90 1.01
C PHE A 137 -28.68 7.67 2.42
N SER A 138 -27.87 7.10 3.30
CA SER A 138 -28.28 6.73 4.66
C SER A 138 -28.52 7.95 5.56
N GLY A 139 -27.79 9.05 5.32
CA GLY A 139 -27.95 10.31 6.06
C GLY A 139 -27.92 10.13 7.59
N PRO A 140 -28.95 10.57 8.33
CA PRO A 140 -28.96 10.47 9.80
C PRO A 140 -29.02 9.03 10.32
N GLU A 141 -29.41 8.05 9.49
CA GLU A 141 -29.49 6.63 9.84
C GLU A 141 -28.14 5.90 9.68
N MET A 142 -27.07 6.62 9.35
CA MET A 142 -25.73 6.04 9.27
C MET A 142 -25.27 5.48 10.61
N THR A 143 -24.63 4.31 10.54
CA THR A 143 -23.93 3.69 11.67
C THR A 143 -22.43 4.04 11.62
N SER A 144 -21.65 3.51 12.56
CA SER A 144 -20.18 3.59 12.54
C SER A 144 -19.52 2.59 11.59
N GLU A 145 -20.30 1.84 10.81
CA GLU A 145 -19.77 0.83 9.88
C GLU A 145 -19.15 1.49 8.66
N LEU A 146 -17.85 1.24 8.44
CA LEU A 146 -17.07 1.70 7.30
C LEU A 146 -16.70 0.55 6.34
N GLN A 147 -17.51 -0.52 6.35
CA GLN A 147 -17.51 -1.63 5.37
C GLN A 147 -16.11 -2.16 5.08
N GLY A 148 -15.58 -2.97 5.99
CA GLY A 148 -14.27 -3.60 5.84
C GLY A 148 -13.11 -2.73 6.30
N ALA A 149 -13.37 -1.48 6.70
CA ALA A 149 -12.40 -0.68 7.41
C ALA A 149 -12.40 -1.01 8.91
N THR A 150 -11.24 -1.31 9.48
CA THR A 150 -11.06 -1.60 10.91
C THR A 150 -9.81 -0.90 11.43
N PRO A 151 -9.87 -0.19 12.58
CA PRO A 151 -8.68 0.44 13.17
C PRO A 151 -7.52 -0.55 13.32
N GLY A 152 -6.32 -0.12 12.92
CA GLY A 152 -5.09 -0.90 13.01
C GLY A 152 -4.95 -2.07 12.01
N HIS A 153 -5.83 -2.14 11.00
CA HIS A 153 -5.79 -3.13 9.92
C HIS A 153 -5.74 -2.45 8.55
N GLY A 154 -5.64 -3.22 7.47
CA GLY A 154 -5.86 -2.70 6.11
C GLY A 154 -7.35 -2.50 5.80
N GLN A 155 -7.67 -1.95 4.63
CA GLN A 155 -9.04 -1.92 4.12
C GLN A 155 -9.35 -3.28 3.46
N GLU A 156 -10.31 -4.02 4.00
CA GLU A 156 -10.74 -5.29 3.41
C GLU A 156 -11.89 -5.08 2.41
N LEU A 157 -11.87 -5.80 1.29
CA LEU A 157 -12.93 -5.79 0.29
C LEU A 157 -13.35 -7.21 -0.09
N ASN A 158 -14.66 -7.43 -0.18
CA ASN A 158 -15.25 -8.71 -0.53
C ASN A 158 -16.63 -8.50 -1.18
N ALA A 159 -17.21 -9.56 -1.73
CA ALA A 159 -18.49 -9.49 -2.46
C ALA A 159 -19.68 -9.13 -1.56
N GLU A 160 -19.63 -9.38 -0.25
CA GLU A 160 -20.71 -9.03 0.68
C GLU A 160 -20.73 -7.51 0.96
N LEU A 161 -19.57 -6.96 1.27
CA LEU A 161 -19.42 -5.55 1.63
C LEU A 161 -19.39 -4.65 0.39
N HIS A 162 -18.82 -5.13 -0.72
CA HIS A 162 -18.54 -4.35 -1.92
C HIS A 162 -19.03 -5.05 -3.21
N PRO A 163 -20.33 -5.36 -3.32
CA PRO A 163 -20.83 -6.24 -4.38
C PRO A 163 -20.69 -5.64 -5.80
N HIS A 164 -20.80 -4.30 -5.95
CA HIS A 164 -20.64 -3.64 -7.26
C HIS A 164 -19.20 -3.65 -7.80
N LEU A 165 -18.22 -3.99 -6.96
CA LEU A 165 -16.86 -4.18 -7.45
C LEU A 165 -16.73 -5.46 -8.26
N GLU A 166 -17.64 -6.43 -8.07
CA GLU A 166 -17.62 -7.73 -8.76
C GLU A 166 -16.23 -8.38 -8.75
N LEU A 167 -15.60 -8.43 -7.56
CA LEU A 167 -14.18 -8.78 -7.40
C LEU A 167 -13.81 -10.15 -7.98
N ASP A 168 -14.76 -11.08 -8.11
CA ASP A 168 -14.53 -12.39 -8.73
C ASP A 168 -14.26 -12.31 -10.24
N THR A 169 -14.73 -11.24 -10.90
CA THR A 169 -14.58 -11.03 -12.36
C THR A 169 -13.77 -9.78 -12.71
N SER A 170 -13.72 -8.80 -11.81
CA SER A 170 -13.02 -7.53 -12.03
C SER A 170 -11.53 -7.58 -11.68
N MET A 171 -11.09 -8.57 -10.89
CA MET A 171 -9.71 -8.73 -10.48
C MET A 171 -8.92 -9.43 -11.59
N VAL A 172 -7.79 -8.85 -11.97
CA VAL A 172 -6.96 -9.32 -13.08
C VAL A 172 -5.61 -9.79 -12.54
N HIS A 173 -5.20 -10.99 -12.93
CA HIS A 173 -3.86 -11.50 -12.62
C HIS A 173 -2.79 -10.68 -13.31
N MET A 174 -1.64 -10.55 -12.65
CA MET A 174 -0.44 -10.07 -13.32
C MET A 174 -0.05 -11.02 -14.47
N PRO A 175 0.57 -10.49 -15.54
CA PRO A 175 1.20 -11.31 -16.57
C PRO A 175 2.24 -12.28 -15.99
N GLU A 176 2.69 -13.23 -16.82
CA GLU A 176 3.85 -14.05 -16.47
C GLU A 176 5.06 -13.16 -16.14
N VAL A 177 5.68 -13.44 -15.00
CA VAL A 177 6.89 -12.77 -14.52
C VAL A 177 8.04 -13.75 -14.41
N LYS A 178 9.24 -13.25 -14.65
CA LYS A 178 10.52 -13.96 -14.61
C LYS A 178 11.47 -13.28 -13.62
N PRO A 179 12.51 -13.98 -13.13
CA PRO A 179 13.50 -13.37 -12.25
C PRO A 179 14.05 -12.06 -12.85
N GLY A 180 13.97 -10.97 -12.07
CA GLY A 180 14.37 -9.62 -12.48
C GLY A 180 13.22 -8.73 -12.97
N ASP A 181 12.04 -9.27 -13.29
CA ASP A 181 10.87 -8.45 -13.62
C ASP A 181 10.39 -7.68 -12.38
N PHE A 182 10.01 -6.42 -12.56
CA PHE A 182 9.51 -5.55 -11.51
C PHE A 182 8.06 -5.20 -11.75
N VAL A 183 7.22 -5.40 -10.74
CA VAL A 183 5.79 -5.09 -10.77
C VAL A 183 5.50 -4.02 -9.72
N ALA A 184 4.71 -3.02 -10.10
CA ALA A 184 4.27 -1.95 -9.21
C ALA A 184 2.78 -1.63 -9.40
N TRP A 185 2.11 -1.24 -8.33
CA TRP A 185 0.72 -0.80 -8.35
C TRP A 185 0.52 0.40 -7.43
N HIS A 186 -0.47 1.23 -7.76
CA HIS A 186 -0.77 2.45 -7.02
C HIS A 186 -1.19 2.11 -5.58
N CYS A 187 -0.89 2.99 -4.62
CA CYS A 187 -1.18 2.76 -3.19
C CYS A 187 -2.66 2.52 -2.87
N ASP A 188 -3.58 3.07 -3.67
CA ASP A 188 -5.03 2.85 -3.55
C ASP A 188 -5.58 1.67 -4.39
N THR A 189 -4.73 0.97 -5.15
CA THR A 189 -5.19 -0.16 -5.97
C THR A 189 -5.58 -1.33 -5.08
N ILE A 190 -6.84 -1.79 -5.23
CA ILE A 190 -7.29 -3.05 -4.63
C ILE A 190 -6.46 -4.19 -5.22
N HIS A 191 -5.90 -5.00 -4.35
CA HIS A 191 -5.05 -6.11 -4.75
C HIS A 191 -5.25 -7.33 -3.85
N ALA A 192 -4.91 -8.49 -4.38
CA ALA A 192 -5.03 -9.78 -3.71
C ALA A 192 -3.90 -10.71 -4.17
N VAL A 193 -3.77 -11.86 -3.54
CA VAL A 193 -2.91 -12.94 -4.02
C VAL A 193 -3.77 -14.18 -4.24
N ASP A 194 -3.42 -15.00 -5.23
CA ASP A 194 -4.00 -16.34 -5.42
C ASP A 194 -4.26 -17.05 -4.08
N SER A 195 -5.48 -17.55 -3.89
CA SER A 195 -5.82 -18.30 -2.66
C SER A 195 -5.04 -19.61 -2.55
N VAL A 196 -4.72 -20.24 -3.68
CA VAL A 196 -3.92 -21.47 -3.76
C VAL A 196 -2.88 -21.35 -4.86
N HIS A 197 -1.64 -21.70 -4.56
CA HIS A 197 -0.58 -21.80 -5.56
C HIS A 197 -0.70 -23.11 -6.36
N LYS A 198 -1.16 -23.05 -7.62
CA LYS A 198 -1.35 -24.24 -8.49
C LYS A 198 -0.16 -24.54 -9.42
N GLY A 199 0.91 -23.74 -9.34
CA GLY A 199 2.16 -23.96 -10.10
C GLY A 199 3.00 -25.13 -9.57
N GLN A 200 4.15 -25.36 -10.22
CA GLN A 200 5.06 -26.49 -9.94
C GLN A 200 6.40 -26.09 -9.30
N SER A 201 6.73 -24.80 -9.30
CA SER A 201 7.91 -24.20 -8.65
C SER A 201 7.46 -23.15 -7.64
N ASP A 202 8.39 -22.59 -6.88
CA ASP A 202 8.10 -21.52 -5.94
C ASP A 202 7.70 -20.21 -6.65
N SER A 203 6.84 -19.43 -6.00
CA SER A 203 6.56 -18.04 -6.33
C SER A 203 7.22 -17.11 -5.31
N SER A 204 8.34 -16.55 -5.72
CA SER A 204 9.28 -15.86 -4.83
C SER A 204 9.54 -14.43 -5.30
N VAL A 205 9.44 -13.48 -4.36
CA VAL A 205 9.53 -12.05 -4.63
C VAL A 205 10.27 -11.30 -3.52
N LEU A 206 10.91 -10.18 -3.88
CA LEU A 206 11.44 -9.17 -2.97
C LEU A 206 10.53 -7.95 -2.97
N TYR A 207 9.98 -7.56 -1.82
CA TYR A 207 9.13 -6.36 -1.72
C TYR A 207 9.98 -5.09 -1.74
N ILE A 208 9.72 -4.21 -2.70
CA ILE A 208 10.48 -2.97 -2.92
C ILE A 208 9.48 -1.88 -3.37
N PRO A 209 8.91 -1.09 -2.44
CA PRO A 209 7.97 -0.04 -2.79
C PRO A 209 8.67 1.24 -3.29
N ILE A 210 7.91 2.10 -3.96
CA ILE A 210 8.37 3.42 -4.42
C ILE A 210 7.94 4.47 -3.38
N CYS A 211 8.90 4.89 -2.57
CA CYS A 211 8.72 5.88 -1.52
C CYS A 211 9.35 7.22 -1.93
N PRO A 212 8.56 8.29 -2.17
CA PRO A 212 9.11 9.59 -2.51
C PRO A 212 9.85 10.24 -1.33
N VAL A 213 10.67 11.26 -1.63
CA VAL A 213 11.34 12.07 -0.61
C VAL A 213 10.31 12.99 0.04
N THR A 214 9.96 12.68 1.29
CA THR A 214 9.11 13.50 2.16
C THR A 214 9.75 13.57 3.55
N GLU A 215 9.35 14.56 4.35
CA GLU A 215 9.81 14.67 5.73
C GLU A 215 9.38 13.46 6.59
N GLN A 216 8.14 13.00 6.44
CA GLN A 216 7.65 11.79 7.12
C GLN A 216 8.52 10.57 6.78
N ASN A 217 8.82 10.38 5.49
CA ASN A 217 9.68 9.30 5.04
C ASN A 217 11.12 9.45 5.55
N ALA A 218 11.64 10.67 5.66
CA ALA A 218 12.95 10.92 6.26
C ALA A 218 13.00 10.52 7.75
N ASN A 219 11.95 10.86 8.51
CA ASN A 219 11.84 10.50 9.93
C ASN A 219 11.78 8.98 10.13
N TYR A 220 11.09 8.24 9.26
CA TYR A 220 11.16 6.78 9.27
C TYR A 220 12.56 6.27 8.90
N LEU A 221 13.18 6.83 7.86
CA LEU A 221 14.49 6.40 7.37
C LEU A 221 15.59 6.51 8.45
N VAL A 222 15.54 7.52 9.32
CA VAL A 222 16.46 7.62 10.48
C VAL A 222 16.38 6.37 11.37
N ARG A 223 15.16 5.95 11.71
CA ARG A 223 14.92 4.77 12.55
C ARG A 223 15.30 3.48 11.83
N GLN A 224 14.96 3.35 10.54
CA GLN A 224 15.36 2.21 9.72
C GLN A 224 16.89 2.10 9.58
N ARG A 225 17.58 3.22 9.37
CA ARG A 225 19.06 3.26 9.29
C ARG A 225 19.68 2.71 10.58
N LYS A 226 19.15 3.08 11.74
CA LYS A 226 19.56 2.51 13.03
C LYS A 226 19.29 1.00 13.09
N ALA A 227 18.09 0.55 12.73
CA ALA A 227 17.75 -0.87 12.72
C ALA A 227 18.68 -1.69 11.81
N PHE A 228 19.02 -1.16 10.63
CA PHE A 228 20.01 -1.77 9.75
C PHE A 228 21.40 -1.86 10.39
N LEU A 229 21.87 -0.83 11.09
CA LEU A 229 23.17 -0.88 11.77
C LEU A 229 23.18 -1.94 12.87
N ASP A 230 22.10 -2.00 13.66
CA ASP A 230 21.95 -2.95 14.78
C ASP A 230 21.63 -4.38 14.30
N GLY A 231 21.18 -4.56 13.05
CA GLY A 231 20.71 -5.84 12.50
C GLY A 231 19.34 -6.27 13.03
N THR A 232 18.56 -5.36 13.59
CA THR A 232 17.21 -5.63 14.10
C THR A 232 16.14 -5.42 13.01
N PRO A 233 14.91 -5.91 13.18
CA PRO A 233 13.82 -5.61 12.25
C PRO A 233 13.57 -4.11 12.12
N GLY A 234 13.08 -3.70 10.95
CA GLY A 234 12.68 -2.30 10.70
C GLY A 234 11.54 -1.86 11.62
N PRO A 235 11.32 -0.55 11.81
CA PRO A 235 10.39 -0.03 12.82
C PRO A 235 8.92 -0.44 12.65
N ASP A 236 8.49 -0.75 11.43
CA ASP A 236 7.12 -1.16 11.11
C ASP A 236 6.89 -2.69 11.23
N PHE A 237 7.96 -3.46 11.49
CA PHE A 237 7.88 -4.91 11.61
C PHE A 237 7.90 -5.34 13.08
N PRO A 238 7.35 -6.53 13.39
CA PRO A 238 7.50 -7.11 14.72
C PRO A 238 8.96 -7.11 15.16
N GLY A 239 9.22 -6.58 16.34
CA GLY A 239 10.58 -6.42 16.88
C GLY A 239 11.26 -7.75 17.23
N GLY A 240 12.42 -7.64 17.89
CA GLY A 240 13.25 -8.77 18.28
C GLY A 240 14.68 -8.60 17.80
N GLU A 241 15.46 -9.68 17.86
CA GLU A 241 16.88 -9.63 17.52
C GLU A 241 17.15 -9.62 16.01
N GLY A 242 16.14 -9.92 15.19
CA GLY A 242 16.23 -9.92 13.73
C GLY A 242 17.41 -10.76 13.24
N GLU A 243 18.25 -10.14 12.43
CA GLU A 243 19.43 -10.76 11.81
C GLU A 243 20.73 -10.42 12.56
N SER A 244 20.65 -9.80 13.75
CA SER A 244 21.80 -9.26 14.48
C SER A 244 22.91 -10.29 14.77
N ARG A 245 22.55 -11.58 14.87
CA ARG A 245 23.50 -12.69 15.07
C ARG A 245 23.81 -13.50 13.81
N HIS A 246 23.25 -13.14 12.66
CA HIS A 246 23.44 -13.88 11.42
C HIS A 246 24.87 -13.68 10.89
N ALA A 247 25.50 -14.79 10.51
CA ALA A 247 26.77 -14.74 9.78
C ALA A 247 26.55 -14.07 8.41
N ASN A 248 27.53 -13.29 7.96
CA ASN A 248 27.53 -12.61 6.66
C ASN A 248 26.37 -11.62 6.42
N ARG A 249 25.75 -11.11 7.50
CA ARG A 249 24.80 -9.99 7.38
C ARG A 249 25.49 -8.78 6.73
N PRO A 250 24.89 -8.14 5.71
CA PRO A 250 25.41 -6.91 5.13
C PRO A 250 25.61 -5.81 6.19
N THR A 251 26.84 -5.30 6.29
CA THR A 251 27.21 -4.16 7.14
C THR A 251 27.16 -2.85 6.34
N GLU A 252 27.35 -1.71 7.00
CA GLU A 252 27.57 -0.44 6.28
C GLU A 252 28.77 -0.51 5.34
N SER A 253 29.87 -1.16 5.74
CA SER A 253 31.06 -1.30 4.88
C SER A 253 30.75 -2.12 3.63
N PHE A 254 29.96 -3.18 3.77
CA PHE A 254 29.48 -3.96 2.63
C PHE A 254 28.57 -3.13 1.74
N LEU A 255 27.60 -2.41 2.32
CA LEU A 255 26.72 -1.54 1.55
C LEU A 255 27.52 -0.52 0.73
N ARG A 256 28.51 0.14 1.33
CA ARG A 256 29.36 1.12 0.66
C ARG A 256 30.24 0.52 -0.44
N SER A 257 30.57 -0.77 -0.39
CA SER A 257 31.34 -1.42 -1.45
C SER A 257 30.50 -1.84 -2.66
N TYR A 258 29.16 -1.92 -2.52
CA TYR A 258 28.27 -2.40 -3.59
C TYR A 258 27.27 -1.35 -4.09
N ALA A 259 26.77 -0.47 -3.22
CA ALA A 259 25.78 0.53 -3.59
C ALA A 259 26.40 1.70 -4.36
N SER A 260 25.65 2.21 -5.34
CA SER A 260 25.98 3.51 -5.95
C SER A 260 25.76 4.65 -4.96
N PRO A 261 26.25 5.87 -5.24
CA PRO A 261 25.93 7.05 -4.44
C PRO A 261 24.41 7.25 -4.26
N GLU A 262 23.61 6.97 -5.29
CA GLU A 262 22.15 7.04 -5.24
C GLU A 262 21.56 6.00 -4.27
N GLY A 263 22.11 4.79 -4.25
CA GLY A 263 21.73 3.76 -3.28
C GLY A 263 22.06 4.16 -1.84
N LEU A 264 23.25 4.72 -1.61
CA LEU A 264 23.65 5.23 -0.29
C LEU A 264 22.77 6.39 0.17
N ARG A 265 22.44 7.32 -0.73
CA ARG A 265 21.49 8.42 -0.50
C ARG A 265 20.10 7.91 -0.16
N ALA A 266 19.58 6.97 -0.97
CA ALA A 266 18.27 6.37 -0.75
C ALA A 266 18.18 5.63 0.59
N PHE A 267 19.28 5.07 1.07
CA PHE A 267 19.38 4.37 2.36
C PHE A 267 19.80 5.28 3.53
N GLY A 268 19.98 6.58 3.28
CA GLY A 268 20.28 7.58 4.31
C GLY A 268 21.73 7.58 4.80
N PHE A 269 22.67 6.97 4.08
CA PHE A 269 24.10 6.96 4.42
C PHE A 269 24.92 8.07 3.73
N GLU A 270 24.28 8.82 2.84
CA GLU A 270 24.84 10.00 2.18
C GLU A 270 23.79 11.10 2.03
N LYS A 271 24.28 12.35 1.91
CA LYS A 271 23.47 13.54 1.68
C LYS A 271 22.74 13.46 0.34
N LEU A 272 21.43 13.69 0.34
CA LEU A 272 20.65 13.83 -0.87
C LEU A 272 21.17 15.00 -1.71
N ALA A 273 21.35 14.76 -3.01
CA ALA A 273 21.78 15.78 -3.94
C ALA A 273 20.61 16.70 -4.31
N VAL A 274 20.89 18.00 -4.38
CA VAL A 274 19.98 18.97 -5.00
C VAL A 274 20.43 19.17 -6.44
N LEU A 275 19.54 18.90 -7.39
CA LEU A 275 19.82 19.07 -8.81
C LEU A 275 19.50 20.51 -9.24
N GLY A 276 20.24 21.00 -10.25
CA GLY A 276 20.00 22.33 -10.81
C GLY A 276 18.57 22.49 -11.34
N SER A 277 18.01 21.41 -11.89
CA SER A 277 16.65 21.30 -12.43
C SER A 277 15.53 21.23 -11.38
N ASP A 278 15.85 21.10 -10.10
CA ASP A 278 14.83 20.93 -9.07
C ASP A 278 13.98 22.19 -8.90
N LYS A 279 12.66 21.99 -8.82
CA LYS A 279 11.68 23.03 -8.48
C LYS A 279 11.87 23.48 -7.02
N PRO A 280 11.42 24.70 -6.64
CA PRO A 280 11.60 25.21 -5.28
C PRO A 280 11.17 24.24 -4.17
N GLY A 281 10.01 23.61 -4.28
CA GLY A 281 9.54 22.64 -3.29
C GLY A 281 10.42 21.39 -3.18
N ALA A 282 10.99 20.90 -4.30
CA ALA A 282 11.92 19.78 -4.29
C ALA A 282 13.26 20.15 -3.61
N LYS A 283 13.75 21.38 -3.84
CA LYS A 283 14.95 21.91 -3.15
C LYS A 283 14.72 22.04 -1.64
N GLU A 284 13.55 22.56 -1.26
CA GLU A 284 13.17 22.74 0.14
C GLU A 284 13.03 21.41 0.88
N VAL A 285 12.26 20.46 0.35
CA VAL A 285 12.09 19.16 0.99
C VAL A 285 13.42 18.40 1.06
N THR A 286 14.27 18.49 0.03
CA THR A 286 15.60 17.85 0.04
C THR A 286 16.50 18.44 1.13
N LYS A 287 16.48 19.77 1.31
CA LYS A 287 17.20 20.42 2.42
C LYS A 287 16.69 19.92 3.77
N LYS A 288 15.37 19.90 3.97
CA LYS A 288 14.75 19.45 5.23
C LYS A 288 15.05 17.98 5.53
N VAL A 289 14.96 17.11 4.52
CA VAL A 289 15.32 15.69 4.67
C VAL A 289 16.79 15.52 5.02
N ASN A 290 17.70 16.29 4.42
CA ASN A 290 19.11 16.25 4.80
C ASN A 290 19.34 16.66 6.25
N GLU A 291 18.66 17.70 6.74
CA GLU A 291 18.71 18.11 8.15
C GLU A 291 18.22 16.98 9.08
N VAL A 292 17.09 16.34 8.74
CA VAL A 292 16.55 15.18 9.50
C VAL A 292 17.54 14.00 9.51
N LEU A 293 18.23 13.75 8.40
CA LEU A 293 19.21 12.66 8.28
C LEU A 293 20.56 12.97 8.96
N GLY A 294 20.81 14.24 9.31
CA GLY A 294 22.02 14.72 9.97
C GLY A 294 23.13 15.22 9.02
N PHE A 295 22.79 15.78 7.85
CA PHE A 295 23.72 16.28 6.83
C PHE A 295 23.63 17.79 6.55
#